data_AF-A0A3P9H0L9-F1
#
_entry.id   AF-A0A3P9H0L9-F1
#
_cell.length_a   1.000
_cell.length_b   1.000
_cell.length_c   1.000
_cell.angle_alpha   90.00
_cell.angle_beta   90.00
_cell.angle_gamma   90.00
#
_symmetry.space_group_name_H-M   'P 1'
#
loop_
_entity.id
_entity.type
_entity.pdbx_description
1 polymer ?
#
loop_
_entity_poly.entity_id
_entity_poly.type
_entity_poly.pdbx_seq_one_letter_code
_entity_poly.pdbx_strand_id
1 'polypeptide(L)'
;MCQTLNCKFTSEVNTQHNLDKFNQHFLAQKIFDKPDFNGDFSEMMVSWAQFNKEVLPGRSFTFWQWFEGVTELSKKHLRPYWSEGLIFGFIGKHHLHMILHDRPNGTFLLRFSDSEIGGITIAYVSACEIQNIQPFSKKDLEIRSLADRIRDINEILYLYPNVGKDEAFGKFYTGETLCMKAYKCDWHYLHNPFSNLLNLSGKTFSWIASYTTLFHPVNKYPQSKFYFKNKYIKSFSKTF
;
A
#
# COMPACT_ATOMS: atom_id res chain seq x y z
N MET A 1 -11.19 -30.21 5.04
CA MET A 1 -10.22 -29.27 5.66
C MET A 1 -10.32 -27.85 5.10
N CYS A 2 -10.15 -27.64 3.79
CA CYS A 2 -9.92 -26.30 3.22
C CYS A 2 -11.00 -25.24 3.56
N GLN A 3 -12.28 -25.60 3.54
CA GLN A 3 -13.37 -24.72 3.97
C GLN A 3 -13.23 -24.27 5.44
N THR A 4 -12.80 -25.17 6.34
CA THR A 4 -12.56 -24.88 7.76
C THR A 4 -11.41 -23.88 7.92
N LEU A 5 -10.31 -24.08 7.19
CA LEU A 5 -9.18 -23.15 7.18
C LEU A 5 -9.57 -21.77 6.62
N ASN A 6 -10.35 -21.74 5.54
CA ASN A 6 -10.89 -20.50 4.98
C ASN A 6 -11.75 -19.74 5.99
N CYS A 7 -12.76 -20.38 6.59
CA CYS A 7 -13.63 -19.73 7.57
C CYS A 7 -12.88 -19.29 8.84
N LYS A 8 -11.87 -20.05 9.28
CA LYS A 8 -10.97 -19.67 10.39
C LYS A 8 -10.17 -18.41 10.04
N PHE A 9 -9.56 -18.37 8.86
CA PHE A 9 -8.76 -17.24 8.39
C PHE A 9 -9.60 -15.97 8.17
N THR A 10 -10.71 -16.05 7.44
CA THR A 10 -11.56 -14.88 7.15
C THR A 10 -12.20 -14.30 8.41
N SER A 11 -12.60 -15.15 9.35
CA SER A 11 -13.11 -14.74 10.66
C SER A 11 -12.04 -14.04 11.51
N GLU A 12 -10.86 -14.63 11.66
CA GLU A 12 -9.81 -14.06 12.53
C GLU A 12 -9.11 -12.82 11.94
N VAL A 13 -8.85 -12.82 10.63
CA VAL A 13 -8.34 -11.63 9.92
C VAL A 13 -9.46 -10.58 9.73
N ASN A 14 -10.72 -10.94 10.01
CA ASN A 14 -11.91 -10.10 9.85
C ASN A 14 -11.97 -9.47 8.44
N THR A 15 -12.02 -10.34 7.43
CA THR A 15 -11.97 -9.98 6.01
C THR A 15 -12.96 -10.81 5.20
N GLN A 16 -13.48 -10.23 4.11
CA GLN A 16 -14.35 -10.93 3.16
C GLN A 16 -13.55 -11.59 2.02
N HIS A 17 -12.24 -11.33 1.92
CA HIS A 17 -11.38 -11.95 0.91
C HIS A 17 -11.00 -13.37 1.35
N ASN A 18 -11.65 -14.36 0.73
CA ASN A 18 -11.46 -15.78 0.98
C ASN A 18 -10.11 -16.29 0.46
N LEU A 19 -9.64 -17.41 0.99
CA LEU A 19 -8.56 -18.22 0.41
C LEU A 19 -9.07 -18.81 -0.92
N ASP A 20 -8.52 -18.38 -2.04
CA ASP A 20 -8.92 -18.87 -3.36
C ASP A 20 -8.44 -20.32 -3.65
N LYS A 21 -8.67 -20.81 -4.88
CA LYS A 21 -8.23 -22.15 -5.28
C LYS A 21 -6.71 -22.34 -5.27
N PHE A 22 -5.91 -21.33 -5.64
CA PHE A 22 -4.46 -21.42 -5.61
C PHE A 22 -3.93 -21.46 -4.18
N ASN A 23 -4.49 -20.62 -3.31
CA ASN A 23 -4.18 -20.60 -1.89
C ASN A 23 -4.52 -21.95 -1.22
N GLN A 24 -5.69 -22.52 -1.53
CA GLN A 24 -6.13 -23.83 -1.02
C GLN A 24 -5.27 -24.98 -1.58
N HIS A 25 -4.88 -24.94 -2.85
CA HIS A 25 -3.99 -25.92 -3.47
C HIS A 25 -2.62 -25.94 -2.80
N PHE A 26 -2.02 -24.77 -2.57
CA PHE A 26 -0.75 -24.66 -1.84
C PHE A 26 -0.85 -25.20 -0.40
N LEU A 27 -1.96 -24.95 0.30
CA LEU A 27 -2.17 -25.53 1.64
C LEU A 27 -2.22 -27.06 1.62
N ALA A 28 -2.78 -27.66 0.56
CA ALA A 28 -2.74 -29.11 0.35
C ALA A 28 -1.32 -29.61 -0.01
N GLN A 29 -0.62 -28.95 -0.93
CA GLN A 29 0.79 -29.23 -1.22
C GLN A 29 1.66 -29.19 0.04
N LYS A 30 1.40 -28.23 0.95
CA LYS A 30 2.18 -28.03 2.18
C LYS A 30 1.89 -29.06 3.28
N ILE A 31 0.63 -29.49 3.45
CA ILE A 31 0.29 -30.49 4.48
C ILE A 31 0.64 -31.93 4.08
N PHE A 32 0.69 -32.22 2.78
CA PHE A 32 1.03 -33.54 2.25
C PHE A 32 2.49 -33.70 1.81
N ASP A 33 3.32 -32.66 2.01
CA ASP A 33 4.72 -32.55 1.53
C ASP A 33 4.89 -32.87 0.04
N LYS A 34 4.10 -32.19 -0.80
CA LYS A 34 4.09 -32.35 -2.27
C LYS A 34 4.20 -30.99 -2.98
N PRO A 35 5.33 -30.27 -2.86
CA PRO A 35 5.48 -28.90 -3.37
C PRO A 35 5.31 -28.75 -4.89
N ASP A 36 5.64 -29.79 -5.67
CA ASP A 36 5.59 -29.78 -7.14
C ASP A 36 4.35 -30.53 -7.70
N PHE A 37 3.43 -30.99 -6.84
CA PHE A 37 2.25 -31.74 -7.29
C PHE A 37 1.14 -30.79 -7.75
N ASN A 38 0.83 -30.86 -9.05
CA ASN A 38 -0.21 -30.06 -9.71
C ASN A 38 -1.49 -30.87 -10.03
N GLY A 39 -1.62 -32.07 -9.46
CA GLY A 39 -2.85 -32.88 -9.53
C GLY A 39 -3.86 -32.49 -8.45
N ASP A 40 -5.03 -33.13 -8.46
CA ASP A 40 -6.09 -32.85 -7.49
C ASP A 40 -5.82 -33.46 -6.11
N PHE A 41 -6.27 -32.75 -5.07
CA PHE A 41 -6.21 -33.13 -3.65
C PHE A 41 -7.60 -33.38 -3.04
N SER A 42 -8.68 -33.20 -3.79
CA SER A 42 -10.10 -33.32 -3.36
C SER A 42 -10.38 -34.53 -2.47
N GLU A 43 -10.01 -35.73 -2.93
CA GLU A 43 -10.24 -37.01 -2.25
C GLU A 43 -9.16 -37.35 -1.17
N MET A 44 -8.16 -36.49 -0.96
CA MET A 44 -7.09 -36.78 0.02
C MET A 44 -7.50 -36.42 1.45
N MET A 45 -7.63 -37.43 2.30
CA MET A 45 -7.90 -37.24 3.73
C MET A 45 -6.68 -36.73 4.49
N VAL A 46 -6.90 -35.74 5.35
CA VAL A 46 -5.90 -35.20 6.29
C VAL A 46 -6.12 -35.83 7.67
N SER A 47 -5.09 -36.44 8.24
CA SER A 47 -5.14 -36.92 9.64
C SER A 47 -4.90 -35.78 10.65
N TRP A 48 -5.37 -35.96 11.88
CA TRP A 48 -5.07 -35.03 12.98
C TRP A 48 -3.57 -34.96 13.29
N ALA A 49 -2.81 -36.01 13.00
CA ALA A 49 -1.37 -36.05 13.22
C ALA A 49 -0.64 -35.11 12.25
N GLN A 50 -0.88 -35.25 10.94
CA GLN A 50 -0.37 -34.33 9.90
C GLN A 50 -0.79 -32.87 10.14
N PHE A 51 -1.99 -32.66 10.67
CA PHE A 51 -2.51 -31.31 10.93
C PHE A 51 -1.80 -30.61 12.09
N ASN A 52 -1.64 -31.27 13.25
CA ASN A 52 -1.16 -30.61 14.48
C ASN A 52 -0.38 -31.51 15.46
N LYS A 53 0.36 -32.52 14.97
CA LYS A 53 1.35 -33.26 15.78
C LYS A 53 2.67 -33.47 15.05
N GLU A 54 2.61 -33.79 13.77
CA GLU A 54 3.77 -33.99 12.91
C GLU A 54 4.36 -32.62 12.55
N VAL A 55 5.70 -32.51 12.64
CA VAL A 55 6.42 -31.33 12.16
C VAL A 55 6.56 -31.40 10.64
N LEU A 56 6.46 -30.25 9.98
CA LEU A 56 6.68 -30.17 8.54
C LEU A 56 8.13 -30.54 8.20
N PRO A 57 8.39 -31.25 7.09
CA PRO A 57 9.75 -31.64 6.70
C PRO A 57 10.73 -30.46 6.62
N GLY A 58 11.90 -30.62 7.26
CA GLY A 58 12.89 -29.56 7.42
C GLY A 58 12.51 -28.43 8.40
N ARG A 59 11.45 -28.60 9.22
CA ARG A 59 10.95 -27.59 10.17
C ARG A 59 10.94 -28.09 11.61
N SER A 60 10.84 -27.14 12.53
CA SER A 60 10.63 -27.35 13.96
C SER A 60 9.16 -27.16 14.39
N PHE A 61 8.22 -27.12 13.45
CA PHE A 61 6.82 -26.73 13.68
C PHE A 61 5.83 -27.50 12.82
N THR A 62 4.59 -27.63 13.31
CA THR A 62 3.48 -28.32 12.63
C THR A 62 2.83 -27.45 11.54
N PHE A 63 2.03 -28.06 10.68
CA PHE A 63 1.20 -27.33 9.72
C PHE A 63 0.30 -26.28 10.41
N TRP A 64 -0.40 -26.69 11.49
CA TRP A 64 -1.27 -25.79 12.24
C TRP A 64 -0.52 -24.60 12.84
N GLN A 65 0.61 -24.81 13.50
CA GLN A 65 1.40 -23.73 14.11
C GLN A 65 1.84 -22.68 13.08
N TRP A 66 2.23 -23.12 11.89
CA TRP A 66 2.58 -22.23 10.79
C TRP A 66 1.36 -21.44 10.28
N PHE A 67 0.23 -22.10 10.07
CA PHE A 67 -1.01 -21.47 9.58
C PHE A 67 -1.58 -20.46 10.59
N GLU A 68 -1.56 -20.80 11.88
CA GLU A 68 -1.97 -19.93 12.99
C GLU A 68 -1.06 -18.69 13.07
N GLY A 69 0.25 -18.84 12.95
CA GLY A 69 1.19 -17.72 12.89
C GLY A 69 0.98 -16.79 11.69
N VAL A 70 0.69 -17.36 10.51
CA VAL A 70 0.30 -16.59 9.31
C VAL A 70 -1.03 -15.85 9.51
N THR A 71 -2.00 -16.48 10.16
CA THR A 71 -3.31 -15.88 10.46
C THR A 71 -3.18 -14.72 11.44
N GLU A 72 -2.43 -14.90 12.53
CA GLU A 72 -2.21 -13.87 13.57
C GLU A 72 -1.35 -12.69 13.06
N LEU A 73 -0.33 -12.95 12.23
CA LEU A 73 0.39 -11.89 11.51
C LEU A 73 -0.57 -11.09 10.61
N SER A 74 -1.42 -11.80 9.87
CA SER A 74 -2.35 -11.18 8.92
C SER A 74 -3.36 -10.29 9.62
N LYS A 75 -4.01 -10.82 10.65
CA LYS A 75 -4.94 -10.13 11.56
C LYS A 75 -4.36 -8.86 12.17
N LYS A 76 -3.09 -8.88 12.61
CA LYS A 76 -2.44 -7.73 13.28
C LYS A 76 -1.85 -6.68 12.34
N HIS A 77 -1.24 -7.09 11.22
CA HIS A 77 -0.43 -6.19 10.39
C HIS A 77 -0.82 -6.15 8.91
N LEU A 78 -1.54 -7.15 8.38
CA LEU A 78 -1.71 -7.31 6.93
C LEU A 78 -3.15 -7.24 6.43
N ARG A 79 -4.14 -7.25 7.33
CA ARG A 79 -5.58 -7.15 7.06
C ARG A 79 -5.95 -6.18 5.92
N PRO A 80 -5.46 -4.92 5.85
CA PRO A 80 -5.79 -4.03 4.74
C PRO A 80 -5.27 -4.57 3.40
N TYR A 81 -3.97 -4.88 3.29
CA TYR A 81 -3.36 -5.37 2.05
C TYR A 81 -3.99 -6.70 1.57
N TRP A 82 -4.32 -7.61 2.50
CA TRP A 82 -5.02 -8.84 2.17
C TRP A 82 -6.43 -8.56 1.63
N SER A 83 -7.20 -7.68 2.29
CA SER A 83 -8.59 -7.39 1.93
C SER A 83 -8.73 -6.68 0.58
N GLU A 84 -7.65 -6.08 0.09
CA GLU A 84 -7.56 -5.46 -1.24
C GLU A 84 -6.86 -6.33 -2.30
N GLY A 85 -6.46 -7.57 -1.95
CA GLY A 85 -5.80 -8.49 -2.88
C GLY A 85 -4.33 -8.16 -3.20
N LEU A 86 -3.70 -7.26 -2.45
CA LEU A 86 -2.29 -6.87 -2.66
C LEU A 86 -1.28 -7.92 -2.19
N ILE A 87 -1.75 -8.96 -1.49
CA ILE A 87 -0.96 -10.10 -1.03
C ILE A 87 -1.43 -11.35 -1.77
N PHE A 88 -0.51 -12.00 -2.50
CA PHE A 88 -0.77 -13.33 -3.08
C PHE A 88 -0.80 -14.40 -1.98
N GLY A 89 0.10 -14.28 -1.00
CA GLY A 89 0.03 -15.02 0.25
C GLY A 89 0.48 -16.47 0.13
N PHE A 90 -0.44 -17.39 -0.13
CA PHE A 90 -0.20 -18.82 -0.03
C PHE A 90 0.34 -19.39 -1.36
N ILE A 91 1.63 -19.16 -1.62
CA ILE A 91 2.33 -19.65 -2.82
C ILE A 91 3.75 -20.16 -2.51
N GLY A 92 4.04 -21.37 -2.99
CA GLY A 92 5.33 -22.05 -2.86
C GLY A 92 6.32 -21.67 -3.96
N LYS A 93 7.60 -22.00 -3.75
CA LYS A 93 8.70 -21.60 -4.66
C LYS A 93 8.47 -22.00 -6.12
N HIS A 94 8.01 -23.23 -6.40
CA HIS A 94 7.80 -23.71 -7.77
C HIS A 94 6.80 -22.82 -8.53
N HIS A 95 5.59 -22.67 -7.99
CA HIS A 95 4.54 -21.88 -8.62
C HIS A 95 4.90 -20.37 -8.68
N LEU A 96 5.61 -19.86 -7.66
CA LEU A 96 6.21 -18.52 -7.69
C LEU A 96 7.15 -18.33 -8.89
N HIS A 97 8.05 -19.29 -9.14
CA HIS A 97 8.96 -19.23 -10.28
C HIS A 97 8.17 -19.20 -11.60
N MET A 98 7.13 -20.03 -11.75
CA MET A 98 6.27 -20.03 -12.95
C MET A 98 5.60 -18.67 -13.22
N ILE A 99 4.98 -18.03 -12.23
CA ILE A 99 4.19 -16.81 -12.47
C ILE A 99 5.05 -15.54 -12.66
N LEU A 100 6.29 -15.55 -12.17
CA LEU A 100 7.25 -14.45 -12.31
C LEU A 100 8.26 -14.62 -13.46
N HIS A 101 8.44 -15.82 -14.04
CA HIS A 101 9.45 -16.09 -15.08
C HIS A 101 9.41 -15.08 -16.25
N ASP A 102 8.22 -14.90 -16.84
CA ASP A 102 8.01 -14.04 -18.01
C ASP A 102 7.57 -12.60 -17.62
N ARG A 103 8.02 -12.09 -16.47
CA ARG A 103 7.65 -10.75 -15.98
C ARG A 103 8.81 -9.77 -16.06
N PRO A 104 8.55 -8.46 -16.33
CA PRO A 104 9.61 -7.47 -16.42
C PRO A 104 10.35 -7.30 -15.09
N ASN A 105 11.63 -6.93 -15.16
CA ASN A 105 12.45 -6.61 -13.99
C ASN A 105 11.73 -5.61 -13.06
N GLY A 106 11.81 -5.84 -11.75
CA GLY A 106 11.08 -5.09 -10.73
C GLY A 106 9.63 -5.52 -10.54
N THR A 107 9.12 -6.51 -11.27
CA THR A 107 7.86 -7.18 -10.90
C THR A 107 8.05 -7.96 -9.61
N PHE A 108 7.18 -7.73 -8.62
CA PHE A 108 7.22 -8.38 -7.30
C PHE A 108 5.86 -8.92 -6.87
N LEU A 109 5.87 -9.82 -5.89
CA LEU A 109 4.69 -10.23 -5.15
C LEU A 109 5.00 -10.47 -3.67
N LEU A 110 3.96 -10.44 -2.85
CA LEU A 110 4.00 -10.71 -1.43
C LEU A 110 3.47 -12.11 -1.12
N ARG A 111 4.26 -12.93 -0.41
CA ARG A 111 3.88 -14.30 -0.02
C ARG A 111 4.26 -14.61 1.42
N PHE A 112 3.55 -15.54 2.04
CA PHE A 112 3.89 -16.02 3.38
C PHE A 112 5.14 -16.89 3.36
N SER A 113 5.92 -16.80 4.43
CA SER A 113 7.21 -17.49 4.52
C SER A 113 7.04 -18.99 4.73
N ASP A 114 7.62 -19.80 3.85
CA ASP A 114 7.90 -21.21 4.16
C ASP A 114 8.98 -21.35 5.24
N SER A 115 9.90 -20.38 5.28
CA SER A 115 10.92 -20.11 6.30
C SER A 115 10.45 -20.38 7.73
N GLU A 116 9.41 -19.63 8.10
CA GLU A 116 9.24 -19.06 9.43
C GLU A 116 7.75 -18.92 9.78
N ILE A 117 7.41 -19.17 11.05
CA ILE A 117 6.06 -18.95 11.57
C ILE A 117 5.76 -17.45 11.60
N GLY A 118 4.70 -17.02 10.91
CA GLY A 118 4.29 -15.61 10.93
C GLY A 118 5.31 -14.64 10.32
N GLY A 119 5.97 -15.05 9.23
CA GLY A 119 6.77 -14.18 8.37
C GLY A 119 6.11 -13.92 7.01
N ILE A 120 6.29 -12.73 6.45
CA ILE A 120 5.89 -12.37 5.07
C ILE A 120 7.12 -11.91 4.27
N THR A 121 7.30 -12.44 3.06
CA THR A 121 8.47 -12.18 2.20
C THR A 121 8.04 -11.60 0.86
N ILE A 122 8.93 -10.79 0.28
CA ILE A 122 8.80 -10.26 -1.07
C ILE A 122 9.65 -11.12 -2.01
N ALA A 123 9.06 -11.60 -3.09
CA ALA A 123 9.77 -12.21 -4.19
C ALA A 123 9.63 -11.35 -5.45
N TYR A 124 10.73 -11.13 -6.18
CA TYR A 124 10.78 -10.19 -7.29
C TYR A 124 11.75 -10.60 -8.40
N VAL A 125 11.50 -10.14 -9.64
CA VAL A 125 12.38 -10.37 -10.79
C VAL A 125 13.49 -9.33 -10.81
N SER A 126 14.75 -9.77 -10.91
CA SER A 126 15.92 -8.93 -11.09
C SER A 126 16.91 -9.61 -12.02
N ALA A 127 17.33 -8.92 -13.09
CA ALA A 127 18.26 -9.43 -14.10
C ALA A 127 17.88 -10.83 -14.65
N CYS A 128 16.58 -11.06 -14.89
CA CYS A 128 16.00 -12.34 -15.33
C CYS A 128 16.04 -13.49 -14.29
N GLU A 129 16.50 -13.25 -13.05
CA GLU A 129 16.38 -14.19 -11.94
C GLU A 129 15.29 -13.76 -10.94
N ILE A 130 14.81 -14.71 -10.12
CA ILE A 130 13.79 -14.43 -9.09
C ILE A 130 14.43 -14.43 -7.70
N GLN A 131 14.60 -13.23 -7.16
CA GLN A 131 15.19 -12.96 -5.86
C GLN A 131 14.12 -12.96 -4.76
N ASN A 132 14.48 -13.41 -3.55
CA ASN A 132 13.58 -13.43 -2.38
C ASN A 132 14.22 -12.58 -1.27
N ILE A 133 13.50 -11.57 -0.78
CA ILE A 133 13.91 -10.74 0.35
C ILE A 133 13.68 -11.52 1.66
N GLN A 134 14.55 -11.32 2.66
CA GLN A 134 14.35 -11.91 3.99
C GLN A 134 12.93 -11.63 4.51
N PRO A 135 12.22 -12.61 5.09
CA PRO A 135 10.87 -12.38 5.58
C PRO A 135 10.83 -11.34 6.71
N PHE A 136 9.82 -10.49 6.68
CA PHE A 136 9.49 -9.60 7.78
C PHE A 136 8.65 -10.34 8.80
N SER A 137 9.14 -10.42 10.04
CA SER A 137 8.40 -10.99 11.16
C SER A 137 7.37 -10.01 11.70
N LYS A 138 6.53 -10.47 12.63
CA LYS A 138 5.66 -9.60 13.44
C LYS A 138 6.43 -8.39 14.05
N LYS A 139 7.63 -8.62 14.59
CA LYS A 139 8.43 -7.54 15.22
C LYS A 139 8.88 -6.49 14.21
N ASP A 140 9.21 -6.92 12.99
CA ASP A 140 9.61 -6.03 11.90
C ASP A 140 8.48 -5.09 11.49
N LEU A 141 7.25 -5.62 11.45
CA LEU A 141 6.03 -4.87 11.11
C LEU A 141 5.49 -4.03 12.27
N GLU A 142 5.91 -4.30 13.51
CA GLU A 142 5.71 -3.40 14.67
C GLU A 142 6.66 -2.19 14.65
N ILE A 143 7.86 -2.33 14.09
CA ILE A 143 8.86 -1.25 13.98
C ILE A 143 8.58 -0.34 12.78
N ARG A 144 8.22 -0.90 11.62
CA ARG A 144 7.97 -0.15 10.38
C ARG A 144 6.98 -0.92 9.51
N SER A 145 5.95 -0.22 8.98
CA SER A 145 4.86 -0.86 8.24
C SER A 145 5.34 -1.59 6.98
N LEU A 146 4.56 -2.56 6.52
CA LEU A 146 4.89 -3.28 5.28
C LEU A 146 4.91 -2.34 4.06
N ALA A 147 3.97 -1.40 3.97
CA ALA A 147 3.94 -0.43 2.88
C ALA A 147 5.18 0.48 2.87
N ASP A 148 5.63 0.95 4.05
CA ASP A 148 6.85 1.74 4.15
C ASP A 148 8.09 0.93 3.77
N ARG A 149 8.17 -0.34 4.20
CA ARG A 149 9.26 -1.26 3.81
C ARG A 149 9.27 -1.53 2.30
N ILE A 150 8.09 -1.62 1.67
CA ILE A 150 7.96 -1.75 0.21
C ILE A 150 8.40 -0.47 -0.51
N ARG A 151 8.01 0.71 0.00
CA ARG A 151 8.42 2.02 -0.54
C ARG A 151 9.95 2.12 -0.63
N ASP A 152 10.64 1.77 0.45
CA ASP A 152 12.10 1.92 0.60
C ASP A 152 12.95 1.05 -0.36
N ILE A 153 12.37 0.00 -0.93
CA ILE A 153 13.06 -0.93 -1.86
C ILE A 153 12.94 -0.38 -3.29
N ASN A 154 14.07 -0.04 -3.91
CA ASN A 154 14.10 0.61 -5.23
C ASN A 154 14.07 -0.41 -6.38
N GLU A 155 14.46 -1.65 -6.09
CA GLU A 155 14.54 -2.78 -7.00
C GLU A 155 13.15 -3.33 -7.38
N ILE A 156 12.11 -2.97 -6.63
CA ILE A 156 10.73 -3.40 -6.86
C ILE A 156 9.87 -2.21 -7.32
N LEU A 157 9.14 -2.41 -8.42
CA LEU A 157 8.49 -1.36 -9.21
C LEU A 157 7.02 -1.67 -9.50
N TYR A 158 6.68 -2.95 -9.74
CA TYR A 158 5.35 -3.37 -10.15
C TYR A 158 4.86 -4.55 -9.30
N LEU A 159 3.72 -4.40 -8.63
CA LEU A 159 3.04 -5.51 -7.99
C LEU A 159 2.41 -6.40 -9.08
N TYR A 160 2.61 -7.71 -8.97
CA TYR A 160 2.00 -8.70 -9.87
C TYR A 160 0.46 -8.54 -9.91
N PRO A 161 -0.18 -8.57 -11.10
CA PRO A 161 0.41 -8.88 -12.40
C PRO A 161 1.07 -7.69 -13.12
N ASN A 162 0.58 -6.45 -12.93
CA ASN A 162 1.10 -5.24 -13.58
C ASN A 162 0.51 -3.94 -12.94
N VAL A 163 0.59 -3.79 -11.62
CA VAL A 163 0.12 -2.59 -10.89
C VAL A 163 1.32 -1.80 -10.37
N GLY A 164 1.33 -0.47 -10.45
CA GLY A 164 2.46 0.32 -9.96
C GLY A 164 2.67 0.17 -8.44
N LYS A 165 3.93 0.16 -7.96
CA LYS A 165 4.24 0.07 -6.52
C LYS A 165 3.46 1.13 -5.71
N ASP A 166 3.54 2.38 -6.13
CA ASP A 166 2.92 3.51 -5.42
C ASP A 166 1.41 3.61 -5.68
N GLU A 167 0.92 3.03 -6.78
CA GLU A 167 -0.52 2.86 -7.06
C GLU A 167 -1.15 1.84 -6.08
N ALA A 168 -0.48 0.71 -5.85
CA ALA A 168 -0.89 -0.31 -4.91
C ALA A 168 -0.75 0.12 -3.44
N PHE A 169 0.42 0.66 -3.06
CA PHE A 169 0.79 0.87 -1.65
C PHE A 169 0.75 2.33 -1.17
N GLY A 170 0.63 3.32 -2.07
CA GLY A 170 0.79 4.74 -1.73
C GLY A 170 -0.12 5.25 -0.62
N LYS A 171 -1.39 4.82 -0.61
CA LYS A 171 -2.38 5.15 0.43
C LYS A 171 -2.07 4.56 1.82
N PHE A 172 -1.12 3.64 1.92
CA PHE A 172 -0.66 3.02 3.17
C PHE A 172 0.69 3.55 3.64
N TYR A 173 1.38 4.37 2.84
CA TYR A 173 2.64 4.98 3.23
C TYR A 173 2.46 5.95 4.40
N THR A 174 3.37 5.89 5.37
CA THR A 174 3.44 6.94 6.38
C THR A 174 4.11 8.18 5.75
N GLY A 175 3.42 9.32 5.82
CA GLY A 175 4.09 10.63 5.76
C GLY A 175 3.88 11.56 4.55
N GLU A 176 2.75 11.53 3.82
CA GLU A 176 2.33 12.72 3.03
C GLU A 176 1.09 13.44 3.60
N THR A 177 0.19 12.69 4.25
CA THR A 177 -1.09 13.19 4.79
C THR A 177 -0.97 14.15 6.00
N LEU A 178 0.24 14.55 6.38
CA LEU A 178 0.51 15.55 7.43
C LEU A 178 0.59 16.99 6.89
N CYS A 179 0.89 17.18 5.61
CA CYS A 179 1.11 18.52 5.05
C CYS A 179 -0.23 19.22 4.69
N MET A 180 -1.10 18.56 3.91
CA MET A 180 -2.33 19.19 3.41
C MET A 180 -3.47 19.37 4.43
N LYS A 181 -3.33 18.85 5.66
CA LYS A 181 -4.32 19.09 6.74
C LYS A 181 -4.06 20.36 7.55
N ALA A 182 -2.84 20.91 7.55
CA ALA A 182 -2.51 22.13 8.28
C ALA A 182 -3.03 23.39 7.57
N TYR A 183 -2.75 23.54 6.26
CA TYR A 183 -3.04 24.76 5.49
C TYR A 183 -4.52 25.15 5.33
N LYS A 184 -5.46 24.36 5.87
CA LYS A 184 -6.90 24.64 5.79
C LYS A 184 -7.51 25.19 7.08
N CYS A 185 -6.74 25.29 8.18
CA CYS A 185 -7.24 25.74 9.48
C CYS A 185 -6.90 27.22 9.79
N ASP A 186 -5.71 27.69 9.44
CA ASP A 186 -5.18 28.95 10.00
C ASP A 186 -5.74 30.24 9.35
N TRP A 187 -6.39 30.14 8.18
CA TRP A 187 -6.91 31.31 7.46
C TRP A 187 -8.13 32.00 8.10
N HIS A 188 -8.79 31.37 9.07
CA HIS A 188 -10.01 31.92 9.70
C HIS A 188 -9.77 32.75 10.99
N TYR A 189 -8.54 32.81 11.52
CA TYR A 189 -8.30 33.32 12.89
C TYR A 189 -7.45 34.59 13.02
N LEU A 190 -7.11 35.28 11.92
CA LEU A 190 -6.24 36.47 11.94
C LEU A 190 -6.84 37.79 11.44
N HIS A 191 -8.15 37.86 11.15
CA HIS A 191 -8.80 39.12 10.72
C HIS A 191 -10.21 39.35 11.29
N ASN A 192 -10.32 39.64 12.60
CA ASN A 192 -11.23 40.71 13.09
C ASN A 192 -11.03 41.05 14.59
N PRO A 193 -10.48 42.24 14.95
CA PRO A 193 -10.44 42.72 16.33
C PRO A 193 -11.55 43.74 16.69
N PHE A 194 -12.46 44.10 15.78
CA PHE A 194 -13.51 45.10 16.02
C PHE A 194 -14.87 44.70 15.43
N SER A 195 -15.65 43.92 16.19
CA SER A 195 -17.08 43.65 15.87
C SER A 195 -18.00 43.49 17.10
N ASN A 196 -17.52 43.80 18.31
CA ASN A 196 -18.31 43.73 19.56
C ASN A 196 -18.53 45.13 20.17
N LEU A 197 -19.36 45.94 19.52
CA LEU A 197 -19.99 47.13 20.11
C LEU A 197 -21.24 47.50 19.26
N LEU A 198 -22.22 48.16 19.89
CA LEU A 198 -23.48 48.62 19.27
C LEU A 198 -24.42 47.53 18.73
N ASN A 199 -25.00 46.74 19.64
CA ASN A 199 -26.31 46.10 19.42
C ASN A 199 -27.37 46.75 20.33
N LEU A 200 -27.77 47.98 19.97
CA LEU A 200 -28.81 48.75 20.67
C LEU A 200 -29.68 49.52 19.67
N SER A 201 -30.99 49.53 19.93
CA SER A 201 -32.07 50.10 19.10
C SER A 201 -32.22 49.47 17.70
N GLY A 202 -33.28 48.69 17.51
CA GLY A 202 -33.64 48.17 16.20
C GLY A 202 -34.45 49.19 15.38
N LYS A 203 -34.13 49.31 14.09
CA LYS A 203 -35.00 49.87 13.04
C LYS A 203 -34.50 49.40 11.68
N THR A 204 -35.42 49.07 10.78
CA THR A 204 -35.11 48.68 9.40
C THR A 204 -34.69 49.89 8.57
N PHE A 205 -33.64 49.76 7.77
CA PHE A 205 -33.40 50.64 6.63
C PHE A 205 -32.84 49.85 5.44
N SER A 206 -33.46 50.07 4.28
CA SER A 206 -32.94 49.68 2.98
C SER A 206 -32.50 50.96 2.27
N TRP A 207 -31.28 50.95 1.70
CA TRP A 207 -30.82 51.97 0.76
C TRP A 207 -30.02 51.29 -0.35
N ILE A 208 -30.12 51.85 -1.55
CA ILE A 208 -29.66 51.26 -2.81
C ILE A 208 -28.64 52.21 -3.45
N ALA A 209 -27.57 51.65 -4.03
CA ALA A 209 -26.57 52.34 -4.86
C ALA A 209 -25.69 53.39 -4.12
N SER A 210 -24.54 53.86 -4.64
CA SER A 210 -23.89 53.56 -5.92
C SER A 210 -22.35 53.72 -5.87
N TYR A 211 -21.72 53.34 -6.98
CA TYR A 211 -20.30 53.31 -7.37
C TYR A 211 -19.30 54.40 -6.88
N THR A 212 -18.01 53.98 -6.93
CA THR A 212 -16.76 54.75 -7.20
C THR A 212 -16.24 55.78 -6.19
N THR A 213 -14.97 55.62 -5.79
CA THR A 213 -13.82 56.50 -6.16
C THR A 213 -12.49 55.75 -5.90
N LEU A 214 -11.39 56.11 -6.59
CA LEU A 214 -10.04 55.52 -6.41
C LEU A 214 -9.28 56.17 -5.24
N PHE A 215 -8.19 55.55 -4.76
CA PHE A 215 -6.81 56.09 -4.90
C PHE A 215 -5.74 55.18 -4.24
N HIS A 216 -4.48 55.27 -4.71
CA HIS A 216 -3.26 54.71 -4.09
C HIS A 216 -2.35 55.86 -3.60
N PRO A 217 -1.60 55.66 -2.50
CA PRO A 217 -0.16 56.00 -2.49
C PRO A 217 0.73 55.09 -1.59
N VAL A 218 2.08 55.20 -1.56
CA VAL A 218 3.07 55.00 -2.65
C VAL A 218 4.51 54.91 -2.07
N ASN A 219 5.33 53.94 -2.53
CA ASN A 219 6.78 53.78 -2.27
C ASN A 219 7.24 53.48 -0.80
N LYS A 220 8.30 52.71 -0.53
CA LYS A 220 9.64 52.72 -1.15
C LYS A 220 10.33 51.34 -1.35
N TYR A 221 11.19 51.33 -2.39
CA TYR A 221 12.27 50.40 -2.76
C TYR A 221 13.57 50.64 -1.90
N PRO A 222 14.77 50.01 -2.12
CA PRO A 222 15.27 49.25 -3.30
C PRO A 222 16.14 47.97 -3.01
N GLN A 223 16.70 47.22 -3.97
CA GLN A 223 16.46 47.07 -5.44
C GLN A 223 15.75 45.69 -5.67
N SER A 224 16.22 44.62 -6.35
CA SER A 224 17.09 44.32 -7.53
C SER A 224 16.87 42.83 -7.91
N LYS A 225 16.91 42.37 -9.17
CA LYS A 225 16.85 43.01 -10.51
C LYS A 225 16.13 42.00 -11.43
N PHE A 226 15.09 42.42 -12.15
CA PHE A 226 14.39 41.59 -13.14
C PHE A 226 14.98 41.77 -14.55
N TYR A 227 14.97 40.72 -15.36
CA TYR A 227 14.88 40.83 -16.81
C TYR A 227 14.02 39.71 -17.41
N PHE A 228 12.83 40.07 -17.89
CA PHE A 228 12.08 39.33 -18.91
C PHE A 228 11.51 40.36 -19.90
N LYS A 229 11.63 40.11 -21.21
CA LYS A 229 11.13 41.05 -22.23
C LYS A 229 10.71 40.31 -23.51
N ASN A 230 9.47 39.81 -23.51
CA ASN A 230 8.85 39.31 -24.74
C ASN A 230 8.57 40.46 -25.73
N LYS A 231 8.89 40.25 -27.02
CA LYS A 231 8.41 41.12 -28.10
C LYS A 231 8.32 40.37 -29.43
N TYR A 232 7.12 39.89 -29.78
CA TYR A 232 6.83 39.42 -31.13
C TYR A 232 6.53 40.60 -32.06
N ILE A 233 7.35 40.81 -33.09
CA ILE A 233 6.97 41.54 -34.32
C ILE A 233 7.63 40.82 -35.51
N LYS A 234 6.84 40.46 -36.53
CA LYS A 234 7.37 40.05 -37.84
C LYS A 234 7.70 41.29 -38.68
N SER A 235 8.83 41.29 -39.37
CA SER A 235 9.06 42.10 -40.58
C SER A 235 10.15 41.46 -41.45
N PHE A 236 10.30 41.94 -42.69
CA PHE A 236 11.00 41.24 -43.78
C PHE A 236 12.23 42.02 -44.29
N SER A 237 13.06 41.36 -45.11
CA SER A 237 14.21 41.89 -45.88
C SER A 237 15.47 42.22 -45.05
N LYS A 238 16.71 42.22 -45.61
CA LYS A 238 17.12 42.14 -47.03
C LYS A 238 18.60 41.72 -47.17
N THR A 239 18.95 40.95 -48.22
CA THR A 239 20.32 40.74 -48.82
C THR A 239 21.46 40.24 -47.89
N PHE A 240 22.44 39.48 -48.36
CA PHE A 240 22.89 39.21 -49.74
C PHE A 240 22.35 37.91 -50.35
#